data_AF-A0A2S5R6E7-F1
#
_entry.id   AF-A0A2S5R6E7-F1
#
_cell.length_a   1.000
_cell.length_b   1.000
_cell.length_c   1.000
_cell.angle_alpha   90.00
_cell.angle_beta   90.00
_cell.angle_gamma   90.00
#
_symmetry.space_group_name_H-M   'P 1'
#
loop_
_entity.id
_entity.type
_entity.pdbx_description
1 polymer ?
#
loop_
_entity_poly.entity_id
_entity_poly.type
_entity_poly.pdbx_seq_one_letter_code
_entity_poly.pdbx_strand_id
1 'polypeptide(L)'
;MGKKLQPNDGAVFGISNSLGLFEKLKYDSTNLRKNWNDYDAFNFFVTSWHLYHDWTKSDSLRALSRVKRDSNKLPKEIKLVLNVVKELANGSKHFLLNQSQKSTEKRKIMEVHEGIEANPYSYFFHEDIPAVSVDEHWYFSIRVLHNIIISYFDWVFDDSADATNFPNHIMEAILYCHVPSRKVGRPPEICCQN
;
A
#
# COMPACT_ATOMS: atom_id res chain seq x y z
N MET A 1 8.00 -34.67 8.39
CA MET A 1 8.53 -34.36 9.73
C MET A 1 8.14 -32.94 10.10
N GLY A 2 7.55 -32.71 11.27
CA GLY A 2 7.23 -31.36 11.76
C GLY A 2 8.43 -30.74 12.51
N LYS A 3 8.55 -29.41 12.48
CA LYS A 3 9.54 -28.66 13.26
C LYS A 3 9.03 -28.47 14.69
N LYS A 4 9.80 -28.89 15.70
CA LYS A 4 9.53 -28.50 17.10
C LYS A 4 9.95 -27.04 17.29
N LEU A 5 9.03 -26.22 17.79
CA LEU A 5 9.26 -24.79 18.03
C LEU A 5 10.05 -24.61 19.34
N GLN A 6 10.97 -23.65 19.35
CA GLN A 6 11.56 -23.14 20.58
C GLN A 6 10.56 -22.20 21.30
N PRO A 7 10.72 -21.93 22.62
CA PRO A 7 9.77 -21.11 23.39
C PRO A 7 9.51 -19.71 22.82
N ASN A 8 10.48 -19.15 22.10
CA ASN A 8 10.38 -17.82 21.48
C ASN A 8 10.14 -17.87 19.96
N ASP A 9 10.01 -19.06 19.37
CA ASP A 9 9.71 -19.21 17.95
C ASP A 9 8.22 -18.94 17.72
N GLY A 10 7.91 -18.06 16.76
CA GLY A 10 6.58 -17.99 16.19
C GLY A 10 6.23 -19.30 15.46
N ALA A 11 4.97 -19.74 15.57
CA ALA A 11 4.44 -20.85 14.78
C ALA A 11 4.26 -20.42 13.32
N VAL A 12 5.35 -20.40 12.57
CA VAL A 12 5.39 -19.93 11.19
C VAL A 12 5.21 -21.10 10.22
N PHE A 13 4.25 -20.96 9.31
CA PHE A 13 4.06 -21.89 8.20
C PHE A 13 4.47 -21.22 6.88
N GLY A 14 5.57 -21.69 6.28
CA GLY A 14 6.06 -21.23 4.97
C GLY A 14 6.86 -19.93 4.99
N ILE A 15 6.23 -18.81 5.31
CA ILE A 15 6.82 -17.46 5.14
C ILE A 15 7.66 -17.08 6.36
N SER A 16 8.99 -17.10 6.24
CA SER A 16 9.90 -16.93 7.38
C SER A 16 10.80 -15.71 7.34
N ASN A 17 10.76 -14.89 6.29
CA ASN A 17 11.50 -13.63 6.19
C ASN A 17 10.74 -12.60 5.33
N SER A 18 11.18 -11.35 5.35
CA SER A 18 10.50 -10.26 4.63
C SER A 18 10.45 -10.47 3.12
N LEU A 19 11.48 -11.08 2.53
CA LEU A 19 11.50 -11.44 1.11
C LEU A 19 10.39 -12.46 0.79
N GLY A 20 10.20 -13.47 1.62
CA GLY A 20 9.09 -14.42 1.48
C GLY A 20 7.72 -13.76 1.62
N LEU A 21 7.59 -12.76 2.49
CA LEU A 21 6.34 -11.99 2.61
C LEU A 21 6.14 -11.06 1.40
N PHE A 22 7.22 -10.58 0.78
CA PHE A 22 7.16 -9.86 -0.48
C PHE A 22 6.72 -10.75 -1.65
N GLU A 23 7.20 -12.00 -1.71
CA GLU A 23 6.70 -12.97 -2.68
C GLU A 23 5.20 -13.30 -2.45
N LYS A 24 4.75 -13.36 -1.19
CA LYS A 24 3.31 -13.42 -0.89
C LYS A 24 2.58 -12.17 -1.41
N LEU A 25 3.16 -10.98 -1.24
CA LEU A 25 2.55 -9.74 -1.73
C LEU A 25 2.38 -9.76 -3.26
N LYS A 26 3.36 -10.28 -4.01
CA LYS A 26 3.26 -10.49 -5.46
C LYS A 26 2.18 -11.52 -5.83
N TYR A 27 2.01 -12.56 -5.02
CA TYR A 27 0.91 -13.51 -5.17
C TYR A 27 -0.46 -12.84 -4.95
N ASP A 28 -0.61 -12.08 -3.86
CA ASP A 28 -1.84 -11.32 -3.56
C ASP A 28 -2.14 -10.30 -4.69
N SER A 29 -1.10 -9.63 -5.21
CA SER A 29 -1.17 -8.73 -6.37
C SER A 29 -1.76 -9.42 -7.60
N THR A 30 -1.26 -10.62 -7.92
CA THR A 30 -1.74 -11.40 -9.07
C THR A 30 -3.22 -11.77 -8.93
N ASN A 31 -3.70 -12.04 -7.72
CA ASN A 31 -5.11 -12.32 -7.48
C ASN A 31 -5.96 -11.05 -7.56
N LEU A 32 -5.53 -9.97 -6.91
CA LEU A 32 -6.25 -8.70 -6.90
C LEU A 32 -6.48 -8.16 -8.31
N ARG A 33 -5.47 -8.23 -9.19
CA ARG A 33 -5.57 -7.78 -10.59
C ARG A 33 -6.60 -8.52 -11.43
N LYS A 34 -7.10 -9.69 -10.98
CA LYS A 34 -8.12 -10.43 -11.73
C LYS A 34 -9.43 -9.66 -11.80
N ASN A 35 -9.87 -9.11 -10.67
CA ASN A 35 -11.22 -8.55 -10.52
C ASN A 35 -11.33 -7.32 -9.61
N TRP A 36 -10.24 -6.84 -9.00
CA TRP A 36 -10.23 -5.70 -8.07
C TRP A 36 -11.26 -5.81 -6.93
N ASN A 37 -11.54 -7.03 -6.45
CA ASN A 37 -12.56 -7.29 -5.43
C ASN A 37 -12.06 -6.97 -4.01
N ASP A 38 -13.01 -6.82 -3.10
CA ASP A 38 -12.81 -6.46 -1.69
C ASP A 38 -11.98 -7.49 -0.90
N TYR A 39 -12.20 -8.79 -1.09
CA TYR A 39 -11.45 -9.85 -0.40
C TYR A 39 -9.96 -9.84 -0.77
N ASP A 40 -9.65 -9.79 -2.06
CA ASP A 40 -8.27 -9.75 -2.54
C ASP A 40 -7.60 -8.43 -2.18
N ALA A 41 -8.36 -7.31 -2.20
CA ALA A 41 -7.85 -6.00 -1.80
C ALA A 41 -7.48 -5.99 -0.31
N PHE A 42 -8.35 -6.55 0.54
CA PHE A 42 -8.07 -6.70 1.96
C PHE A 42 -6.79 -7.51 2.21
N ASN A 43 -6.66 -8.69 1.58
CA ASN A 43 -5.46 -9.52 1.72
C ASN A 43 -4.20 -8.77 1.28
N PHE A 44 -4.26 -8.09 0.14
CA PHE A 44 -3.15 -7.30 -0.39
C PHE A 44 -2.73 -6.18 0.59
N PHE A 45 -3.66 -5.39 1.11
CA PHE A 45 -3.33 -4.29 2.02
C PHE A 45 -2.81 -4.77 3.38
N VAL A 46 -3.36 -5.86 3.91
CA VAL A 46 -2.86 -6.48 5.14
C VAL A 46 -1.42 -6.96 4.95
N THR A 47 -1.15 -7.71 3.89
CA THR A 47 0.22 -8.16 3.57
C THR A 47 1.17 -6.99 3.39
N SER A 48 0.76 -5.95 2.65
CA SER A 48 1.55 -4.74 2.40
C SER A 48 1.90 -4.01 3.69
N TRP A 49 0.91 -3.81 4.56
CA TRP A 49 1.12 -3.11 5.83
C TRP A 49 2.06 -3.90 6.75
N HIS A 50 1.85 -5.21 6.88
CA HIS A 50 2.74 -6.07 7.68
C HIS A 50 4.17 -6.08 7.12
N LEU A 51 4.34 -6.13 5.79
CA LEU A 51 5.64 -6.08 5.13
C LEU A 51 6.38 -4.77 5.42
N TYR A 52 5.67 -3.64 5.42
CA TYR A 52 6.25 -2.34 5.74
C TYR A 52 6.53 -2.17 7.25
N HIS A 53 5.56 -2.47 8.10
CA HIS A 53 5.59 -2.08 9.50
C HIS A 53 6.23 -3.14 10.41
N ASP A 54 5.78 -4.39 10.31
CA ASP A 54 6.12 -5.42 11.29
C ASP A 54 7.38 -6.20 10.89
N TRP A 55 7.56 -6.43 9.59
CA TRP A 55 8.61 -7.30 9.04
C TRP A 55 9.92 -6.57 8.73
N THR A 56 10.00 -5.26 8.94
CA THR A 56 11.29 -4.55 8.92
C THR A 56 12.27 -5.08 9.97
N LYS A 57 11.75 -5.63 11.08
CA LYS A 57 12.55 -6.19 12.17
C LYS A 57 13.11 -7.58 11.86
N SER A 58 12.53 -8.32 10.89
CA SER A 58 13.08 -9.61 10.46
C SER A 58 14.36 -9.45 9.64
N ASP A 59 14.62 -8.25 9.14
CA ASP A 59 15.77 -7.97 8.29
C ASP A 59 16.99 -7.58 9.12
N SER A 60 18.17 -7.96 8.63
CA SER A 60 19.43 -7.53 9.21
C SER A 60 19.50 -5.99 9.23
N LEU A 61 20.18 -5.43 10.24
CA LEU A 61 20.33 -3.97 10.39
C LEU A 61 20.98 -3.29 9.18
N ARG A 62 21.74 -4.06 8.37
CA ARG A 62 22.46 -3.57 7.19
C ARG A 62 21.72 -3.87 5.87
N ALA A 63 20.59 -4.57 5.89
CA ALA A 63 19.85 -4.89 4.68
C ALA A 63 19.33 -3.59 4.01
N LEU A 64 19.54 -3.46 2.70
CA LEU A 64 19.06 -2.29 1.94
C LEU A 64 17.53 -2.18 2.01
N SER A 65 16.82 -3.31 1.98
CA SER A 65 15.36 -3.39 2.20
C SER A 65 14.92 -2.69 3.49
N ARG A 66 15.70 -2.81 4.57
CA ARG A 66 15.41 -2.15 5.85
C ARG A 66 15.71 -0.65 5.79
N VAL A 67 16.82 -0.26 5.14
CA VAL A 67 17.20 1.15 4.98
C VAL A 67 16.17 1.90 4.13
N LYS A 68 15.73 1.30 3.02
CA LYS A 68 14.74 1.85 2.10
C LYS A 68 13.35 2.03 2.71
N ARG A 69 13.02 1.23 3.73
CA ARG A 69 11.77 1.34 4.51
C ARG A 69 11.87 2.25 5.74
N ASP A 70 13.00 2.94 5.94
CA ASP A 70 13.16 3.88 7.06
C ASP A 70 12.19 5.06 6.91
N SER A 71 11.19 5.12 7.80
CA SER A 71 10.16 6.15 7.79
C SER A 71 10.70 7.56 7.93
N ASN A 72 11.92 7.76 8.44
CA ASN A 72 12.50 9.10 8.54
C ASN A 72 13.07 9.59 7.20
N LYS A 73 13.43 8.66 6.30
CA LYS A 73 14.06 8.96 5.01
C LYS A 73 13.07 9.00 3.85
N LEU A 74 11.90 8.37 4.01
CA LEU A 74 10.88 8.37 2.97
C LEU A 74 10.32 9.78 2.71
N PRO A 75 9.95 10.10 1.45
CA PRO A 75 9.17 11.29 1.15
C PRO A 75 7.80 11.31 1.85
N LYS A 76 7.21 12.50 2.02
CA LYS A 76 5.90 12.64 2.69
C LYS A 76 4.76 12.02 1.87
N GLU A 77 4.90 11.99 0.56
CA GLU A 77 3.92 11.50 -0.40
C GLU A 77 3.75 9.98 -0.28
N ILE A 78 4.83 9.21 -0.26
CA ILE A 78 4.73 7.76 -0.03
C ILE A 78 4.28 7.44 1.40
N LYS A 79 4.62 8.28 2.40
CA LYS A 79 4.06 8.14 3.76
C LYS A 79 2.55 8.31 3.79
N LEU A 80 1.99 9.21 2.98
CA LEU A 80 0.55 9.34 2.83
C LEU A 80 -0.06 8.02 2.34
N VAL A 81 0.49 7.46 1.25
CA VAL A 81 0.03 6.17 0.72
C VAL A 81 0.15 5.04 1.75
N LEU A 82 1.29 4.94 2.45
CA LEU A 82 1.48 3.93 3.50
C LEU A 82 0.51 4.10 4.67
N ASN A 83 0.10 5.33 5.00
CA ASN A 83 -0.95 5.59 5.99
C ASN A 83 -2.34 5.18 5.47
N VAL A 84 -2.64 5.40 4.19
CA VAL A 84 -3.88 4.90 3.56
C VAL A 84 -3.93 3.38 3.63
N VAL A 85 -2.82 2.70 3.28
CA VAL A 85 -2.69 1.23 3.40
C VAL A 85 -2.88 0.77 4.84
N LYS A 86 -2.30 1.49 5.81
CA LYS A 86 -2.52 1.21 7.24
C LYS A 86 -3.99 1.31 7.63
N GLU A 87 -4.69 2.35 7.20
CA GLU A 87 -6.10 2.55 7.53
C GLU A 87 -6.98 1.48 6.87
N LEU A 88 -6.72 1.11 5.61
CA LEU A 88 -7.42 0.03 4.93
C LEU A 88 -7.17 -1.34 5.58
N ALA A 89 -5.92 -1.64 5.93
CA ALA A 89 -5.55 -2.91 6.57
C ALA A 89 -6.11 -3.06 7.99
N ASN A 90 -6.29 -1.96 8.71
CA ASN A 90 -6.82 -1.96 10.09
C ASN A 90 -8.31 -1.68 10.18
N GLY A 91 -8.92 -1.03 9.18
CA GLY A 91 -10.34 -0.66 9.18
C GLY A 91 -11.26 -1.88 9.28
N SER A 92 -10.91 -2.98 8.62
CA SER A 92 -11.65 -4.25 8.75
C SER A 92 -11.51 -4.93 10.12
N LYS A 93 -10.49 -4.56 10.92
CA LYS A 93 -10.36 -5.01 12.32
C LYS A 93 -11.15 -4.14 13.29
N HIS A 94 -11.38 -2.87 12.91
CA HIS A 94 -12.03 -1.86 13.73
C HIS A 94 -13.15 -1.17 12.93
N PHE A 95 -14.22 -1.92 12.64
CA PHE A 95 -15.42 -1.43 11.92
C PHE A 95 -15.99 -0.14 12.52
N LEU A 96 -15.80 0.04 13.83
CA LEU A 96 -16.03 1.30 14.53
C LEU A 96 -14.71 1.73 15.16
N LEU A 97 -14.26 2.93 14.82
CA LEU A 97 -13.15 3.54 15.55
C LEU A 97 -13.60 3.79 16.99
N ASN A 98 -12.75 3.47 17.96
CA ASN A 98 -13.00 3.83 19.35
C ASN A 98 -13.29 5.33 19.42
N GLN A 99 -14.41 5.70 20.06
CA GLN A 99 -14.93 7.08 20.17
C GLN A 99 -13.97 8.08 20.85
N SER A 100 -12.75 7.66 21.20
CA SER A 100 -11.71 8.60 21.59
C SER A 100 -11.47 9.58 20.44
N GLN A 101 -11.67 10.87 20.70
CA GLN A 101 -11.48 11.98 19.77
C GLN A 101 -10.18 11.89 18.96
N LYS A 102 -9.10 11.40 19.60
CA LYS A 102 -7.78 11.17 19.00
C LYS A 102 -7.73 10.14 17.86
N SER A 103 -8.66 9.19 17.79
CA SER A 103 -8.71 8.16 16.74
C SER A 103 -9.44 8.68 15.51
N THR A 104 -10.52 9.43 15.72
CA THR A 104 -11.30 10.08 14.66
C THR A 104 -10.52 11.22 14.00
N GLU A 105 -9.82 12.05 14.78
CA GLU A 105 -8.97 13.14 14.27
C GLU A 105 -7.74 12.65 13.47
N LYS A 106 -7.37 11.38 13.61
CA LYS A 106 -6.23 10.78 12.89
C LYS A 106 -6.61 10.06 11.61
N ARG A 107 -7.91 9.80 11.39
CA ARG A 107 -8.41 9.15 10.18
C ARG A 107 -8.26 10.10 9.00
N LYS A 108 -7.53 9.68 7.97
CA LYS A 108 -7.32 10.46 6.75
C LYS A 108 -8.24 10.03 5.62
N ILE A 109 -8.66 8.77 5.59
CA ILE A 109 -9.65 8.30 4.62
C ILE A 109 -11.02 8.89 5.00
N MET A 110 -11.56 9.71 4.11
CA MET A 110 -12.83 10.40 4.32
C MET A 110 -13.99 9.64 3.69
N GLU A 111 -13.74 8.96 2.57
CA GLU A 111 -14.77 8.28 1.79
C GLU A 111 -14.17 7.03 1.13
N VAL A 112 -14.97 5.96 1.07
CA VAL A 112 -14.69 4.73 0.32
C VAL A 112 -15.71 4.67 -0.81
N HIS A 113 -15.24 4.50 -2.04
CA HIS A 113 -16.04 4.40 -3.24
C HIS A 113 -16.13 2.93 -3.64
N GLU A 114 -17.34 2.40 -3.86
CA GLU A 114 -17.54 0.97 -4.17
C GLU A 114 -17.28 0.62 -5.65
N GLY A 115 -17.11 1.63 -6.52
CA GLY A 115 -16.87 1.42 -7.96
C GLY A 115 -18.11 1.01 -8.76
N ILE A 116 -19.31 1.14 -8.17
CA ILE A 116 -20.60 0.83 -8.81
C ILE A 116 -21.38 2.11 -9.16
N GLU A 117 -20.95 3.25 -8.60
CA GLU A 117 -21.63 4.54 -8.74
C GLU A 117 -20.82 5.50 -9.60
N ALA A 118 -21.49 6.14 -10.57
CA ALA A 118 -20.89 7.22 -11.35
C ALA A 118 -20.66 8.44 -10.44
N ASN A 119 -19.44 8.57 -9.93
CA ASN A 119 -19.02 9.71 -9.13
C ASN A 119 -18.13 10.65 -9.98
N PRO A 120 -17.91 11.93 -9.57
CA PRO A 120 -17.06 12.84 -10.33
C PRO A 120 -15.65 12.28 -10.60
N TYR A 121 -15.15 11.40 -9.73
CA TYR A 121 -13.85 10.78 -9.89
C TYR A 121 -13.83 9.68 -10.96
N SER A 122 -14.90 8.89 -11.14
CA SER A 122 -14.98 7.91 -12.21
C SER A 122 -14.94 8.59 -13.58
N TYR A 123 -15.49 9.81 -13.69
CA TYR A 123 -15.30 10.67 -14.86
C TYR A 123 -13.84 11.13 -15.02
N PHE A 124 -13.18 11.60 -13.96
CA PHE A 124 -11.81 12.12 -14.05
C PHE A 124 -10.74 11.04 -14.22
N PHE A 125 -10.94 9.84 -13.68
CA PHE A 125 -9.97 8.74 -13.71
C PHE A 125 -10.32 7.68 -14.75
N HIS A 126 -11.54 7.72 -15.32
CA HIS A 126 -12.05 6.76 -16.31
C HIS A 126 -12.05 5.32 -15.79
N GLU A 127 -12.44 5.12 -14.53
CA GLU A 127 -12.49 3.81 -13.88
C GLU A 127 -13.76 3.65 -13.03
N ASP A 128 -14.39 2.48 -13.13
CA ASP A 128 -15.41 1.98 -12.20
C ASP A 128 -14.79 0.87 -11.35
N ILE A 129 -13.84 1.27 -10.48
CA ILE A 129 -13.11 0.38 -9.56
C ILE A 129 -13.22 0.99 -8.16
N PRO A 130 -13.23 0.16 -7.10
CA PRO A 130 -13.22 0.70 -5.74
C PRO A 130 -12.09 1.70 -5.51
N ALA A 131 -12.32 2.70 -4.65
CA ALA A 131 -11.37 3.78 -4.42
C ALA A 131 -11.53 4.41 -3.04
N VAL A 132 -10.62 5.32 -2.69
CA VAL A 132 -10.68 6.11 -1.46
C VAL A 132 -10.35 7.58 -1.72
N SER A 133 -11.08 8.46 -1.02
CA SER A 133 -10.74 9.89 -0.92
C SER A 133 -10.02 10.18 0.40
N VAL A 134 -8.95 10.97 0.35
CA VAL A 134 -8.06 11.26 1.49
C VAL A 134 -7.81 12.75 1.59
N ASP A 135 -7.91 13.31 2.80
CA ASP A 135 -7.65 14.74 3.09
C ASP A 135 -8.30 15.70 2.05
N GLU A 136 -9.55 15.41 1.64
CA GLU A 136 -10.42 16.13 0.67
C GLU A 136 -9.92 16.21 -0.79
N HIS A 137 -8.62 16.08 -1.03
CA HIS A 137 -7.99 16.44 -2.30
C HIS A 137 -7.32 15.28 -3.02
N TRP A 138 -7.18 14.14 -2.34
CA TRP A 138 -6.52 12.96 -2.90
C TRP A 138 -7.54 11.90 -3.23
N TYR A 139 -7.39 11.30 -4.41
CA TYR A 139 -8.21 10.19 -4.85
C TYR A 139 -7.30 9.04 -5.29
N PHE A 140 -7.48 7.87 -4.68
CA PHE A 140 -6.74 6.67 -5.05
C PHE A 140 -7.71 5.53 -5.37
N SER A 141 -7.75 5.08 -6.61
CA SER A 141 -8.37 3.79 -6.94
C SER A 141 -7.54 2.64 -6.35
N ILE A 142 -8.18 1.51 -6.04
CA ILE A 142 -7.48 0.32 -5.53
C ILE A 142 -6.38 -0.12 -6.50
N ARG A 143 -6.61 -0.01 -7.82
CA ARG A 143 -5.60 -0.27 -8.84
C ARG A 143 -4.37 0.63 -8.68
N VAL A 144 -4.57 1.94 -8.54
CA VAL A 144 -3.45 2.88 -8.39
C VAL A 144 -2.71 2.65 -7.06
N LEU A 145 -3.42 2.44 -5.95
CA LEU A 145 -2.79 2.05 -4.68
C LEU A 145 -1.95 0.79 -4.84
N HIS A 146 -2.52 -0.24 -5.45
CA HIS A 146 -1.85 -1.50 -5.72
C HIS A 146 -0.55 -1.27 -6.52
N ASN A 147 -0.63 -0.55 -7.64
CA ASN A 147 0.51 -0.35 -8.53
C ASN A 147 1.63 0.48 -7.86
N ILE A 148 1.26 1.50 -7.09
CA ILE A 148 2.22 2.29 -6.29
C ILE A 148 2.90 1.40 -5.24
N ILE A 149 2.14 0.54 -4.55
CA ILE A 149 2.68 -0.32 -3.49
C ILE A 149 3.59 -1.42 -4.04
N ILE A 150 3.23 -2.06 -5.15
CA ILE A 150 4.11 -3.03 -5.81
C ILE A 150 5.39 -2.35 -6.29
N SER A 151 5.29 -1.23 -7.00
CA SER A 151 6.47 -0.48 -7.47
C SER A 151 7.37 -0.05 -6.31
N TYR A 152 6.78 0.36 -5.19
CA TYR A 152 7.52 0.70 -3.97
C TYR A 152 8.29 -0.51 -3.43
N PHE A 153 7.64 -1.66 -3.29
CA PHE A 153 8.32 -2.85 -2.75
C PHE A 153 9.31 -3.47 -3.73
N ASP A 154 9.07 -3.38 -5.05
CA ASP A 154 10.08 -3.73 -6.05
C ASP A 154 11.35 -2.89 -5.85
N TRP A 155 11.23 -1.57 -5.67
CA TRP A 155 12.38 -0.72 -5.35
C TRP A 155 13.02 -1.06 -4.00
N VAL A 156 12.22 -1.38 -2.98
CA VAL A 156 12.73 -1.76 -1.64
C VAL A 156 13.58 -3.02 -1.70
N PHE A 157 13.18 -4.02 -2.49
CA PHE A 157 13.86 -5.32 -2.58
C PHE A 157 14.83 -5.44 -3.75
N ASP A 158 14.97 -4.41 -4.57
CA ASP A 158 16.04 -4.29 -5.57
C ASP A 158 17.34 -3.78 -4.94
N ASP A 159 18.28 -4.68 -4.62
CA ASP A 159 19.57 -4.30 -4.04
C ASP A 159 20.48 -3.51 -5.01
N SER A 160 20.15 -3.44 -6.31
CA SER A 160 20.88 -2.64 -7.28
C SER A 160 20.45 -1.17 -7.30
N ALA A 161 19.23 -0.87 -6.84
CA ALA A 161 18.71 0.49 -6.79
C ALA A 161 19.24 1.28 -5.59
N ASP A 162 19.57 2.56 -5.81
CA ASP A 162 20.05 3.47 -4.77
C ASP A 162 18.99 3.68 -3.66
N ALA A 163 19.40 3.47 -2.41
CA ALA A 163 18.55 3.66 -1.24
C ALA A 163 18.31 5.14 -0.87
N THR A 164 19.14 6.04 -1.37
CA THR A 164 19.04 7.49 -1.13
C THR A 164 18.17 8.21 -2.17
N ASN A 165 17.91 7.56 -3.30
CA ASN A 165 17.13 8.13 -4.39
C ASN A 165 15.77 7.43 -4.52
N PHE A 166 14.72 8.09 -4.02
CA PHE A 166 13.36 7.57 -4.15
C PHE A 166 12.90 7.63 -5.62
N PRO A 167 12.26 6.58 -6.18
CA PRO A 167 11.97 6.56 -7.61
C PRO A 167 10.96 7.63 -8.05
N ASN A 168 11.36 8.46 -9.02
CA ASN A 168 10.54 9.56 -9.54
C ASN A 168 9.19 9.09 -10.13
N HIS A 169 9.18 7.96 -10.84
CA HIS A 169 7.96 7.43 -11.44
C HIS A 169 6.88 7.07 -10.39
N ILE A 170 7.29 6.60 -9.20
CA ILE A 170 6.38 6.35 -8.07
C ILE A 170 5.87 7.69 -7.52
N MET A 171 6.75 8.67 -7.37
CA MET A 171 6.37 10.01 -6.93
C MET A 171 5.35 10.67 -7.86
N GLU A 172 5.58 10.59 -9.17
CA GLU A 172 4.66 11.11 -10.19
C GLU A 172 3.28 10.44 -10.12
N ALA A 173 3.23 9.11 -9.93
CA ALA A 173 1.98 8.38 -9.74
C ALA A 173 1.20 8.86 -8.51
N ILE A 174 1.90 9.11 -7.39
CA ILE A 174 1.26 9.64 -6.18
C ILE A 174 0.74 11.05 -6.43
N LEU A 175 1.57 11.95 -6.99
CA LEU A 175 1.18 13.33 -7.24
C LEU A 175 0.04 13.46 -8.26
N TYR A 176 -0.07 12.53 -9.19
CA TYR A 176 -1.21 12.46 -10.12
C TYR A 176 -2.55 12.23 -9.41
N CYS A 177 -2.53 11.58 -8.23
CA CYS A 177 -3.71 11.34 -7.40
C CYS A 177 -4.16 12.58 -6.62
N HIS A 178 -3.35 13.65 -6.58
CA HIS A 178 -3.73 14.92 -5.98
C HIS A 178 -4.56 15.75 -6.96
N VAL A 179 -5.88 15.69 -6.82
CA VAL A 179 -6.85 16.22 -7.79
C VAL A 179 -6.64 17.71 -8.11
N PRO A 180 -6.39 18.61 -7.15
CA PRO A 180 -6.18 20.03 -7.45
C PRO A 180 -4.90 20.34 -8.24
N SER A 181 -3.84 19.53 -8.06
CA SER A 181 -2.54 19.74 -8.73
C SER A 181 -2.31 18.80 -9.90
N ARG A 182 -3.31 17.98 -10.25
CA ARG A 182 -3.22 17.03 -11.34
C ARG A 182 -3.04 17.78 -12.65
N LYS A 183 -1.91 17.56 -13.32
CA LYS A 183 -1.71 18.07 -14.67
C LYS A 183 -2.64 17.33 -15.62
N VAL A 184 -3.41 18.09 -16.41
CA VAL A 184 -4.23 17.53 -17.50
C VAL A 184 -3.29 16.92 -18.53
N GLY A 185 -3.34 15.60 -18.70
CA GLY A 185 -2.40 14.86 -19.54
C GLY A 185 -2.54 13.35 -19.37
N ARG A 186 -1.67 12.60 -20.05
CA ARG A 186 -1.63 11.14 -19.95
C ARG A 186 -1.33 10.74 -18.50
N PRO A 187 -2.08 9.79 -17.91
CA PRO A 187 -1.72 9.26 -16.60
C PRO A 187 -0.31 8.65 -16.62
N PRO A 188 0.45 8.71 -15.50
CA PRO A 188 1.71 7.98 -15.35
C PRO A 188 1.54 6.50 -15.66
N GLU A 189 2.58 5.86 -16.19
CA GLU A 189 2.51 4.45 -16.63
C GLU A 189 2.08 3.50 -15.51
N ILE A 190 2.60 3.71 -14.29
CA ILE A 190 2.19 2.97 -13.08
C ILE A 190 0.67 3.00 -12.90
N CYS A 191 -0.01 4.10 -13.19
CA CYS A 191 -1.44 4.23 -12.97
C CYS A 191 -2.28 3.40 -13.95
N CYS A 192 -1.70 2.94 -15.06
CA CYS A 192 -2.41 2.27 -16.16
C CYS A 192 -2.12 0.78 -16.28
N GLN A 193 -1.28 0.20 -15.41
CA GLN A 193 -0.96 -1.22 -15.45
C GLN A 193 -2.18 -2.04 -14.97
N ASN A 194 -2.64 -2.96 -15.83
CA ASN A 194 -3.74 -3.90 -15.57
C ASN A 194 -3.21 -5.20 -15.02
#